data_AF-A0A959BIP3-F1
#
_entry.id   AF-A0A959BIP3-F1
#
_cell.length_a   1.000
_cell.length_b   1.000
_cell.length_c   1.000
_cell.angle_alpha   90.00
_cell.angle_beta   90.00
_cell.angle_gamma   90.00
#
_symmetry.space_group_name_H-M   'P 1'
#
loop_
_entity.id
_entity.type
_entity.pdbx_description
1 polymer ?
#
loop_
_entity_poly.entity_id
_entity_poly.type
_entity_poly.pdbx_seq_one_letter_code
_entity_poly.pdbx_strand_id
1 'polypeptide(L)'
;MDFFAIITILIVLSAIFGYINVRFLKLPTTIGLMVISIIFSMLVLLLGQFFPSVLEWESSLIRQIDFQKLLMEGMLSFLLFAGALH
;
A
#
# COMPACT_ATOMS: atom_id res chain seq x y z
N MET A 1 -3.86 2.90 -15.24
CA MET A 1 -4.86 2.17 -14.41
C MET A 1 -5.99 3.13 -14.08
N ASP A 2 -7.23 2.66 -14.01
CA ASP A 2 -8.34 3.48 -13.50
C ASP A 2 -8.10 3.82 -12.02
N PHE A 3 -8.49 5.02 -11.58
CA PHE A 3 -8.36 5.47 -10.19
C PHE A 3 -9.01 4.49 -9.21
N PHE A 4 -10.18 3.95 -9.55
CA PHE A 4 -10.87 2.98 -8.72
C PHE A 4 -10.12 1.64 -8.61
N ALA A 5 -9.40 1.24 -9.67
CA ALA A 5 -8.61 0.02 -9.65
C ALA A 5 -7.43 0.13 -8.67
N ILE A 6 -6.76 1.28 -8.64
CA ILE A 6 -5.64 1.54 -7.71
C ILE A 6 -6.15 1.49 -6.26
N ILE A 7 -7.25 2.19 -5.97
CA ILE A 7 -7.87 2.17 -4.63
C ILE A 7 -8.27 0.75 -4.23
N THR A 8 -8.85 -0.02 -5.16
CA THR A 8 -9.25 -1.41 -4.89
C THR A 8 -8.04 -2.27 -4.52
N ILE A 9 -6.94 -2.16 -5.27
CA ILE A 9 -5.70 -2.90 -4.96
C ILE A 9 -5.17 -2.50 -3.57
N LEU A 10 -5.13 -1.21 -3.25
CA LEU A 10 -4.66 -0.71 -1.96
C LEU A 10 -5.55 -1.20 -0.79
N ILE A 11 -6.87 -1.21 -0.97
CA ILE A 11 -7.82 -1.70 0.04
C ILE A 11 -7.66 -3.21 0.25
N VAL A 12 -7.60 -4.00 -0.82
CA VAL A 12 -7.42 -5.46 -0.73
C VAL A 12 -6.09 -5.79 -0.05
N LEU A 13 -5.01 -5.10 -0.43
CA LEU A 13 -3.71 -5.30 0.19
C LEU A 13 -3.72 -4.93 1.68
N SER A 14 -4.34 -3.81 2.03
CA SER A 14 -4.52 -3.37 3.43
C SER A 14 -5.35 -4.36 4.24
N ALA A 15 -6.39 -4.95 3.64
CA ALA A 15 -7.21 -5.97 4.29
C ALA A 15 -6.42 -7.26 4.55
N ILE A 16 -5.60 -7.70 3.59
CA ILE A 16 -4.71 -8.84 3.76
C ILE A 16 -3.70 -8.58 4.88
N PHE A 17 -3.04 -7.42 4.88
CA PHE A 17 -2.08 -7.05 5.93
C PHE A 17 -2.76 -6.92 7.29
N GLY A 18 -3.95 -6.33 7.35
CA GLY A 18 -4.76 -6.25 8.56
C GLY A 18 -5.14 -7.63 9.10
N TYR A 19 -5.55 -8.55 8.23
CA TYR A 19 -5.85 -9.93 8.60
C TYR A 19 -4.62 -10.65 9.17
N ILE A 20 -3.47 -10.53 8.49
CA ILE A 20 -2.20 -11.09 8.96
C ILE A 20 -1.83 -10.49 10.32
N ASN A 21 -1.99 -9.18 10.51
CA ASN A 21 -1.73 -8.51 11.78
C ASN A 21 -2.59 -9.09 12.91
N VAL A 22 -3.90 -9.15 12.71
CA VAL A 22 -4.84 -9.66 13.74
C VAL A 22 -4.59 -11.14 14.04
N ARG A 23 -4.28 -11.94 13.02
CA ARG A 23 -4.11 -13.40 13.18
C ARG A 23 -2.79 -13.78 13.83
N PHE A 24 -1.68 -13.12 13.49
CA PHE A 24 -0.32 -13.55 13.87
C PHE A 24 0.40 -12.58 14.82
N LEU A 25 0.35 -11.27 14.58
CA LEU A 25 1.16 -10.27 15.30
C LEU A 25 0.45 -9.67 16.52
N LYS A 26 -0.88 -9.50 16.44
CA LYS A 26 -1.73 -8.91 17.49
C LYS A 26 -1.28 -7.51 17.96
N LEU A 27 -0.64 -6.75 17.09
CA LEU A 27 -0.18 -5.38 17.37
C LEU A 27 -1.32 -4.37 17.17
N PRO A 28 -1.22 -3.16 17.77
CA PRO A 28 -2.09 -2.04 17.43
C PRO A 28 -2.15 -1.85 15.92
N THR A 29 -3.35 -1.72 15.37
CA THR A 29 -3.63 -1.85 13.92
C THR A 29 -2.68 -1.04 13.06
N THR A 30 -2.49 0.24 13.36
CA THR A 30 -1.60 1.13 12.60
C THR A 30 -0.14 0.66 12.59
N ILE A 31 0.37 0.21 13.74
CA ILE A 31 1.76 -0.26 13.88
C ILE A 31 1.92 -1.60 13.15
N GLY A 32 0.96 -2.51 13.32
CA GLY A 32 0.99 -3.83 12.69
C GLY A 32 0.99 -3.75 11.16
N LEU A 33 0.11 -2.92 10.59
CA LEU A 33 0.08 -2.70 9.13
C LEU A 33 1.40 -2.10 8.63
N MET A 34 1.97 -1.12 9.34
CA MET A 34 3.25 -0.50 8.98
C MET A 34 4.38 -1.55 8.91
N VAL A 35 4.53 -2.37 9.96
CA VAL A 35 5.57 -3.40 10.03
C VAL A 35 5.43 -4.43 8.92
N ILE A 36 4.22 -4.93 8.68
CA ILE A 36 3.97 -5.90 7.61
C ILE A 36 4.29 -5.29 6.24
N SER A 37 3.93 -4.03 6.01
CA SER A 37 4.18 -3.35 4.73
C SER A 37 5.69 -3.19 4.47
N ILE A 38 6.47 -2.87 5.51
CA ILE A 38 7.93 -2.77 5.42
C ILE A 38 8.55 -4.14 5.12
N ILE A 39 8.14 -5.19 5.84
CA ILE A 39 8.62 -6.56 5.60
C ILE A 39 8.27 -7.01 4.18
N PHE A 40 7.04 -6.75 3.74
CA PHE A 40 6.59 -7.06 2.38
C PHE A 40 7.46 -6.36 1.33
N SER A 41 7.74 -5.06 1.51
CA SER A 41 8.63 -4.30 0.61
C SER A 41 10.05 -4.89 0.58
N MET A 42 10.62 -5.24 1.73
CA MET A 42 11.92 -5.91 1.78
C MET A 42 11.91 -7.26 1.06
N LEU A 43 10.84 -8.06 1.23
CA LEU A 43 10.71 -9.36 0.55
C LEU A 43 10.65 -9.19 -0.97
N VAL A 44 9.91 -8.20 -1.47
CA VAL A 44 9.86 -7.88 -2.91
C VAL A 44 11.25 -7.53 -3.44
N LEU A 45 12.00 -6.68 -2.73
CA LEU A 45 13.37 -6.32 -3.12
C LEU A 45 14.32 -7.52 -3.11
N LEU A 46 14.24 -8.37 -2.09
CA LEU A 46 15.05 -9.60 -1.99
C LEU A 46 14.71 -10.58 -3.12
N LEU A 47 13.41 -10.81 -3.38
CA LEU A 47 12.97 -11.67 -4.49
C LEU A 47 13.41 -11.11 -5.84
N GLY A 48 13.43 -9.78 -5.99
CA GLY A 48 13.92 -9.09 -7.18
C GLY A 48 15.39 -9.36 -7.50
N GLN A 49 16.23 -9.65 -6.50
CA GLN A 49 17.63 -10.04 -6.72
C GLN A 49 17.75 -11.41 -7.39
N PHE A 50 16.82 -12.33 -7.10
CA PHE A 50 16.80 -13.67 -7.69
C PHE A 50 15.98 -13.73 -8.98
N PHE A 51 14.93 -12.92 -9.09
CA PHE A 51 13.99 -12.88 -10.20
C PHE A 51 13.82 -11.43 -10.69
N PRO A 52 14.63 -10.99 -11.68
CA PRO A 52 14.58 -9.63 -12.21
C PRO A 52 13.20 -9.24 -12.78
N SER A 53 12.44 -10.22 -13.28
CA SER A 53 11.08 -10.04 -13.78
C SER A 53 10.10 -9.46 -12.74
N VAL A 54 10.34 -9.71 -11.45
CA VAL A 54 9.52 -9.15 -10.36
C VAL A 54 9.71 -7.64 -10.27
N LEU A 55 10.95 -7.16 -10.39
CA LEU A 55 11.28 -5.73 -10.35
C LEU A 55 10.76 -5.00 -11.59
N GLU A 56 10.82 -5.63 -12.76
CA GLU A 56 10.27 -5.07 -14.00
C GLU A 56 8.75 -4.92 -13.91
N TRP A 57 8.07 -5.95 -13.39
CA TRP A 57 6.63 -5.91 -13.18
C TRP A 57 6.24 -4.84 -12.15
N GLU A 58 6.93 -4.78 -11.01
CA GLU A 58 6.71 -3.76 -9.99
C GLU A 58 6.89 -2.34 -10.55
N SER A 59 8.00 -2.08 -11.27
CA SER A 59 8.26 -0.77 -11.87
C SER A 59 7.21 -0.40 -12.91
N SER A 60 6.75 -1.36 -13.71
CA SER A 60 5.66 -1.14 -14.67
C SER A 60 4.34 -0.81 -13.98
N LEU A 61 4.07 -1.40 -12.82
CA LEU A 61 2.85 -1.17 -12.03
C LEU A 61 2.88 0.23 -11.41
N ILE A 62 4.01 0.60 -10.80
CA ILE A 62 4.20 1.92 -10.17
C ILE A 62 4.11 3.03 -11.22
N ARG A 63 4.70 2.86 -12.41
CA ARG A 63 4.62 3.85 -13.50
C ARG A 63 3.19 4.12 -14.00
N GLN A 64 2.26 3.20 -13.76
CA GLN A 64 0.85 3.37 -14.13
C GLN A 64 0.02 4.09 -13.07
N ILE A 65 0.59 4.36 -11.89
CA ILE A 65 -0.05 5.04 -10.76
C ILE A 65 0.26 6.53 -10.86
N ASP A 66 -0.76 7.34 -11.12
CA ASP A 66 -0.68 8.80 -10.96
C ASP A 66 -0.97 9.16 -9.50
N PHE A 67 0.09 9.23 -8.69
CA PHE A 67 -0.02 9.55 -7.27
C PHE A 67 -0.58 10.96 -7.03
N GLN A 68 -0.22 11.94 -7.88
CA GLN A 68 -0.70 13.31 -7.73
C GLN A 68 -2.21 13.35 -7.88
N LYS A 69 -2.74 12.72 -8.94
CA LYS A 69 -4.18 12.61 -9.14
C LYS A 69 -4.86 11.88 -7.99
N LEU A 70 -4.28 10.75 -7.56
CA LEU A 70 -4.82 9.96 -6.46
C LEU A 70 -4.92 10.76 -5.14
N LEU A 71 -3.86 11.51 -4.83
CA LEU A 71 -3.79 12.36 -3.64
C LEU A 71 -4.77 13.53 -3.75
N MET A 72 -4.72 14.29 -4.85
CA MET A 72 -5.46 15.54 -5.00
C MET A 72 -6.98 15.32 -5.17
N GLU A 73 -7.39 14.34 -5.97
CA GLU A 73 -8.82 14.08 -6.24
C GLU A 73 -9.45 13.13 -5.22
N GLY A 74 -8.65 12.24 -4.60
CA GLY A 74 -9.14 11.22 -3.68
C GLY A 74 -8.90 11.53 -2.22
N MET A 75 -7.63 11.61 -1.81
CA MET A 75 -7.24 11.58 -0.41
C MET A 75 -7.29 12.96 0.28
N LEU A 76 -7.08 14.04 -0.47
CA LEU A 76 -6.87 15.38 0.08
C LEU A 76 -8.03 15.85 0.96
N SER A 77 -9.27 15.66 0.51
CA SER A 77 -10.47 16.04 1.28
C SER A 77 -10.53 15.32 2.63
N PHE A 78 -10.17 14.03 2.67
CA PHE A 78 -10.11 13.27 3.93
C PHE A 78 -8.97 13.72 4.83
N LEU A 79 -7.81 14.06 4.26
CA LEU A 79 -6.66 14.56 5.01
C LEU A 79 -6.93 15.96 5.62
N LEU A 80 -7.56 16.86 4.87
CA LEU A 80 -7.98 18.18 5.36
C LEU A 80 -9.02 18.05 6.47
N PHE A 81 -9.96 17.11 6.33
CA PHE A 81 -10.95 16.83 7.36
C PHE A 81 -10.32 16.20 8.62
N ALA A 82 -9.44 15.21 8.46
CA ALA A 82 -8.73 14.59 9.57
C ALA A 82 -7.82 15.58 10.30
N GLY A 83 -7.16 16.48 9.57
CA GLY A 83 -6.34 17.55 10.15
C GLY A 83 -7.13 18.67 10.84
N ALA A 84 -8.41 18.86 10.49
CA ALA A 84 -9.29 19.84 11.13
C ALA A 84 -10.03 19.29 12.36
N LEU A 85 -10.12 17.96 12.50
CA LEU A 85 -10.80 17.25 13.61
C LEU A 85 -9.91 17.03 14.85
N HIS A 86 -8.63 17.39 14.77
CA HIS A 86 -7.67 17.34 15.86
C HIS A 86 -7.33 18.77 16.30
#